data_AF-A0A396IDG7-F1
#
_entry.id   AF-A0A396IDG7-F1
#
_cell.length_a   1.000
_cell.length_b   1.000
_cell.length_c   1.000
_cell.angle_alpha   90.00
_cell.angle_beta   90.00
_cell.angle_gamma   90.00
#
_symmetry.space_group_name_H-M   'P 1'
#
loop_
_entity.id
_entity.type
_entity.pdbx_description
1 polymer ?
#
loop_
_entity_poly.entity_id
_entity_poly.type
_entity_poly.pdbx_seq_one_letter_code
_entity_poly.pdbx_strand_id
1 'polypeptide(L)'
;MKTVLSTGFLLCCSLLFLLLDSSTSLPLCVDSKAPFTLNTTLKFCPYNNGSTCCNSIQDGQIQKQFQQMNVSDTACASLLKSILCARCDPFSGQLFTVQSTPRSVPVLCNSAIPANSSQSKALVHDFCSEVWDTCQTASIVNSPFSPSLQGQGGGLPANTNATKLNELWQSKNDFCKAFGGASIKLRLLYPSPWFMP
;
A
#
# COMPACT_ATOMS: atom_id res chain seq x y z
N MET A 1 -48.11 -28.35 -2.39
CA MET A 1 -46.72 -28.72 -2.02
C MET A 1 -45.66 -28.06 -2.90
N LYS A 2 -45.86 -27.90 -4.22
CA LYS A 2 -44.88 -27.27 -5.13
C LYS A 2 -44.66 -25.76 -4.89
N THR A 3 -45.70 -25.03 -4.48
CA THR A 3 -45.66 -23.58 -4.22
C THR A 3 -44.91 -23.19 -2.94
N VAL A 4 -44.99 -24.04 -1.90
CA VAL A 4 -44.30 -23.82 -0.61
C VAL A 4 -42.78 -24.02 -0.73
N LEU A 5 -42.37 -24.94 -1.62
CA LEU A 5 -40.95 -25.19 -1.90
C LEU A 5 -40.29 -24.01 -2.63
N SER A 6 -41.04 -23.34 -3.51
CA SER A 6 -40.56 -22.20 -4.32
C SER A 6 -40.42 -20.91 -3.51
N THR A 7 -41.34 -20.62 -2.59
CA THR A 7 -41.23 -19.46 -1.69
C THR A 7 -40.17 -19.66 -0.62
N GLY A 8 -39.99 -20.89 -0.12
CA GLY A 8 -38.90 -21.24 0.79
C GLY A 8 -37.52 -21.08 0.15
N PHE A 9 -37.37 -21.48 -1.12
CA PHE A 9 -36.13 -21.30 -1.88
C PHE A 9 -35.81 -19.81 -2.12
N LEU A 10 -36.80 -19.00 -2.50
CA LEU A 10 -36.62 -17.56 -2.71
C LEU A 10 -36.26 -16.83 -1.40
N LEU A 11 -36.92 -17.15 -0.29
CA LEU A 11 -36.58 -16.63 1.04
C LEU A 11 -35.17 -17.04 1.47
N CYS A 12 -34.77 -18.28 1.21
CA CYS A 12 -33.43 -18.77 1.52
C CYS A 12 -32.35 -18.06 0.68
N CYS A 13 -32.60 -17.86 -0.62
CA CYS A 13 -31.71 -17.07 -1.48
C CYS A 13 -31.63 -15.60 -1.02
N SER A 14 -32.74 -14.96 -0.65
CA SER A 14 -32.73 -13.59 -0.11
C SER A 14 -31.98 -13.48 1.22
N LEU A 15 -32.09 -14.46 2.12
CA LEU A 15 -31.27 -14.51 3.35
C LEU A 15 -29.79 -14.74 3.05
N LEU A 16 -29.45 -15.59 2.07
CA LEU A 16 -28.08 -15.79 1.62
C LEU A 16 -27.48 -14.51 1.01
N PHE A 17 -28.25 -13.73 0.25
CA PHE A 17 -27.83 -12.42 -0.26
C PHE A 17 -27.65 -11.37 0.85
N LEU A 18 -28.38 -11.48 1.97
CA LEU A 18 -28.18 -10.62 3.15
C LEU A 18 -26.96 -11.03 4.00
N LEU A 19 -26.51 -12.29 3.89
CA LEU A 19 -25.30 -12.82 4.53
C LEU A 19 -24.02 -12.62 3.70
N LEU A 20 -24.13 -12.08 2.47
CA LEU A 20 -22.99 -11.49 1.77
C LEU A 20 -22.66 -10.14 2.42
N ASP A 21 -22.29 -10.20 3.69
CA ASP A 21 -21.71 -9.06 4.37
C ASP A 21 -20.45 -8.65 3.60
N SER A 22 -20.45 -7.38 3.22
CA SER A 22 -19.31 -6.71 2.62
C SER A 22 -18.10 -6.98 3.51
N SER A 23 -17.11 -7.72 3.01
CA SER A 23 -15.91 -8.04 3.78
C SER A 23 -15.16 -6.76 4.10
N THR A 24 -15.43 -6.15 5.25
CA THR A 24 -14.71 -4.98 5.73
C THR A 24 -13.35 -5.45 6.20
N SER A 25 -12.28 -4.85 5.68
CA SER A 25 -10.94 -5.06 6.23
C SER A 25 -10.94 -4.52 7.65
N LEU A 26 -10.72 -5.39 8.64
CA LEU A 26 -10.50 -4.91 10.00
C LEU A 26 -9.19 -4.10 10.00
N PRO A 27 -9.18 -2.91 10.62
CA PRO A 27 -7.97 -2.12 10.74
C PRO A 27 -6.98 -2.90 11.62
N LEU A 28 -5.91 -3.37 10.99
CA LEU A 28 -4.85 -4.15 11.60
C LEU A 28 -3.50 -3.56 11.20
N CYS A 29 -2.60 -3.53 12.16
CA CYS A 29 -1.21 -3.17 11.98
C CYS A 29 -0.39 -4.32 11.38
N VAL A 30 0.84 -4.05 10.93
CA VAL A 30 1.75 -5.08 10.39
C VAL A 30 2.00 -6.23 11.39
N ASP A 31 1.98 -5.95 12.68
CA ASP A 31 2.12 -6.94 13.76
C ASP A 31 0.80 -7.60 14.17
N SER A 32 -0.25 -7.46 13.34
CA SER A 32 -1.61 -7.98 13.57
C SER A 32 -2.31 -7.43 14.82
N LYS A 33 -1.81 -6.34 15.40
CA LYS A 33 -2.50 -5.64 16.49
C LYS A 33 -3.48 -4.60 15.96
N ALA A 34 -4.47 -4.27 16.80
CA ALA A 34 -5.35 -3.15 16.50
C ALA A 34 -4.58 -1.83 16.57
N PRO A 35 -4.88 -0.85 15.70
CA PRO A 35 -4.34 0.48 15.84
C PRO A 35 -4.90 1.15 17.08
N PHE A 36 -4.18 2.16 17.57
CA PHE A 36 -4.49 2.87 18.81
C PHE A 36 -4.52 4.37 18.57
N THR A 37 -5.21 5.09 19.44
CA THR A 37 -5.28 6.55 19.38
C THR A 37 -4.06 7.15 20.05
N LEU A 38 -3.38 8.06 19.35
CA LEU A 38 -2.32 8.88 19.94
C LEU A 38 -2.91 10.18 20.50
N ASN A 39 -2.43 10.57 21.68
CA ASN A 39 -2.76 11.87 22.28
C ASN A 39 -1.85 13.01 21.79
N THR A 40 -0.85 12.69 20.96
CA THR A 40 0.15 13.62 20.45
C THR A 40 0.38 13.38 18.96
N THR A 41 0.82 14.40 18.23
CA THR A 41 1.17 14.24 16.81
C THR A 41 2.58 13.67 16.68
N LEU A 42 2.72 12.62 15.88
CA LEU A 42 4.02 12.09 15.45
C LEU A 42 4.79 13.14 14.65
N LYS A 43 6.11 13.19 14.82
CA LYS A 43 6.93 14.28 14.27
C LYS A 43 7.31 14.03 12.83
N PHE A 44 7.66 12.79 12.50
CA PHE A 44 8.16 12.45 11.19
C PHE A 44 7.03 12.04 10.24
N CYS A 45 6.20 11.10 10.65
CA CYS A 45 4.97 10.70 10.00
C CYS A 45 3.80 11.37 10.73
N PRO A 46 3.42 12.63 10.43
CA PRO A 46 2.33 13.30 11.11
C PRO A 46 0.97 12.71 10.71
N TYR A 47 0.22 12.25 11.70
CA TYR A 47 -1.17 11.85 11.53
C TYR A 47 -2.06 12.74 12.37
N ASN A 48 -2.97 13.46 11.72
CA ASN A 48 -3.91 14.33 12.42
C ASN A 48 -5.16 13.53 12.76
N ASN A 49 -5.47 13.43 14.06
CA ASN A 49 -6.71 12.92 14.64
C ASN A 49 -7.18 11.57 14.05
N GLY A 50 -6.67 10.47 14.60
CA GLY A 50 -7.21 9.15 14.32
C GLY A 50 -6.43 8.03 15.00
N SER A 51 -6.76 6.79 14.62
CA SER A 51 -6.02 5.60 15.04
C SER A 51 -4.78 5.41 14.16
N THR A 52 -3.67 4.97 14.78
CA THR A 52 -2.39 4.73 14.11
C THR A 52 -1.75 3.44 14.62
N CYS A 53 -0.84 2.90 13.83
CA CYS A 53 -0.01 1.75 14.18
C CYS A 53 1.36 2.12 14.74
N CYS A 54 1.69 3.41 14.82
CA CYS A 54 2.98 3.90 15.29
C CYS A 54 2.88 4.73 16.56
N ASN A 55 3.78 4.49 17.51
CA ASN A 55 4.11 5.42 18.58
C ASN A 55 5.36 6.25 18.22
N SER A 56 5.79 7.12 19.13
CA SER A 56 6.97 7.98 18.93
C SER A 56 8.27 7.22 18.72
N ILE A 57 8.40 6.00 19.27
CA ILE A 57 9.59 5.15 19.07
C ILE A 57 9.61 4.63 17.64
N GLN A 58 8.49 4.10 17.15
CA GLN A 58 8.35 3.61 15.77
C GLN A 58 8.51 4.74 14.75
N ASP A 59 7.93 5.92 15.01
CA ASP A 59 8.10 7.13 14.19
C ASP A 59 9.58 7.55 14.10
N GLY A 60 10.29 7.55 15.23
CA GLY A 60 11.72 7.84 15.27
C GLY A 60 12.59 6.79 14.57
N GLN A 61 12.19 5.51 14.58
CA GLN A 61 12.86 4.45 13.81
C GLN A 61 12.68 4.65 12.30
N ILE A 62 11.46 4.99 11.87
CA ILE A 62 11.17 5.30 10.47
C ILE A 62 11.97 6.52 10.01
N GLN A 63 12.05 7.56 10.83
CA GLN A 63 12.86 8.75 10.53
C GLN A 63 14.34 8.40 10.32
N LYS A 64 14.93 7.58 11.22
CA LYS A 64 16.33 7.14 11.10
C LYS A 64 16.54 6.31 9.83
N GLN A 65 15.62 5.40 9.52
CA GLN A 65 15.67 4.61 8.29
C GLN A 65 15.65 5.52 7.05
N PHE A 66 14.77 6.52 7.01
CA PHE A 66 14.70 7.48 5.91
C PHE A 66 15.99 8.28 5.75
N GLN A 67 16.58 8.76 6.85
CA GLN A 67 17.85 9.51 6.83
C GLN A 67 19.00 8.67 6.27
N GLN A 68 19.04 7.38 6.57
CA GLN A 68 20.05 6.45 6.04
C GLN A 68 19.94 6.22 4.53
N MET A 69 18.79 6.53 3.91
CA MET A 69 18.62 6.39 2.47
C MET A 69 19.29 7.50 1.66
N ASN A 70 19.65 8.63 2.28
CA ASN A 70 20.37 9.74 1.65
C ASN A 70 19.89 10.06 0.21
N VAL A 71 18.58 10.30 0.09
CA VAL A 71 17.90 10.45 -1.21
C VAL A 71 18.33 11.75 -1.88
N SER A 72 18.77 11.68 -3.14
CA SER A 72 19.31 12.85 -3.85
C SER A 72 18.26 13.85 -4.33
N ASP A 73 17.04 13.40 -4.59
CA ASP A 73 15.94 14.20 -5.14
C ASP A 73 14.85 14.42 -4.08
N THR A 74 14.41 15.67 -3.90
CA THR A 74 13.47 16.05 -2.83
C THR A 74 12.04 15.58 -3.09
N ALA A 75 11.60 15.51 -4.36
CA ALA A 75 10.28 15.00 -4.71
C ALA A 75 10.22 13.48 -4.47
N CYS A 76 11.26 12.76 -4.92
CA CYS A 76 11.41 11.34 -4.62
C CYS A 76 11.50 11.08 -3.11
N ALA A 77 12.22 11.92 -2.37
CA ALA A 77 12.32 11.83 -0.92
C ALA A 77 10.95 11.99 -0.25
N SER A 78 10.09 12.89 -0.75
CA SER A 78 8.71 13.03 -0.26
C SER A 78 7.89 11.75 -0.47
N LEU A 79 7.94 11.18 -1.67
CA LEU A 79 7.23 9.92 -1.98
C LEU A 79 7.74 8.76 -1.11
N LEU A 80 9.06 8.62 -0.95
CA LEU A 80 9.68 7.62 -0.08
C LEU A 80 9.26 7.78 1.38
N LYS A 81 9.18 9.02 1.87
CA LYS A 81 8.68 9.31 3.20
C LYS A 81 7.25 8.79 3.37
N SER A 82 6.34 9.08 2.43
CA SER A 82 4.96 8.59 2.47
C SER A 82 4.89 7.06 2.46
N ILE A 83 5.72 6.40 1.64
CA ILE A 83 5.83 4.93 1.58
C ILE A 83 6.26 4.34 2.93
N LEU A 84 7.25 4.94 3.59
CA LEU A 84 7.71 4.47 4.90
C LEU A 84 6.66 4.74 5.99
N CYS A 85 6.00 5.90 5.94
CA CYS A 85 4.94 6.28 6.87
C CYS A 85 3.68 5.43 6.73
N ALA A 86 3.48 4.73 5.62
CA ALA A 86 2.38 3.76 5.47
C ALA A 86 2.41 2.64 6.52
N ARG A 87 3.54 2.39 7.20
CA ARG A 87 3.60 1.48 8.36
C ARG A 87 2.79 1.98 9.56
N CYS A 88 2.53 3.28 9.63
CA CYS A 88 1.74 3.92 10.67
C CYS A 88 0.25 3.98 10.33
N ASP A 89 -0.14 3.60 9.12
CA ASP A 89 -1.53 3.53 8.68
C ASP A 89 -2.29 2.44 9.49
N PRO A 90 -3.54 2.71 9.93
CA PRO A 90 -4.35 1.74 10.67
C PRO A 90 -4.67 0.45 9.90
N PHE A 91 -4.46 0.42 8.58
CA PHE A 91 -4.60 -0.74 7.71
C PHE A 91 -3.25 -1.25 7.18
N SER A 92 -2.14 -0.86 7.80
CA SER A 92 -0.79 -1.26 7.40
C SER A 92 -0.60 -2.78 7.33
N GLY A 93 -1.29 -3.55 8.16
CA GLY A 93 -1.34 -5.01 8.07
C GLY A 93 -1.75 -5.45 6.67
N GLN A 94 -2.87 -4.98 6.16
CA GLN A 94 -3.29 -5.29 4.80
C GLN A 94 -2.27 -4.81 3.77
N LEU A 95 -1.75 -3.58 3.90
CA LEU A 95 -0.81 -3.00 2.92
C LEU A 95 0.50 -3.79 2.77
N PHE A 96 1.02 -4.35 3.87
CA PHE A 96 2.32 -5.03 3.91
C PHE A 96 2.21 -6.57 3.93
N THR A 97 1.01 -7.14 4.12
CA THR A 97 0.79 -8.59 4.24
C THR A 97 -0.25 -9.17 3.25
N VAL A 98 -0.56 -8.46 2.15
CA VAL A 98 -1.51 -8.92 1.10
C VAL A 98 -1.21 -10.34 0.60
N GLN A 99 0.06 -10.76 0.63
CA GLN A 99 0.50 -12.13 0.41
C GLN A 99 1.16 -12.55 1.73
N SER A 100 0.90 -13.76 2.24
CA SER A 100 1.23 -14.29 3.58
C SER A 100 2.65 -14.03 4.15
N THR A 101 3.56 -13.48 3.37
CA THR A 101 4.89 -13.01 3.76
C THR A 101 4.91 -11.48 3.88
N PRO A 102 5.27 -10.92 5.05
CA PRO A 102 5.46 -9.49 5.21
C PRO A 102 6.45 -8.94 4.18
N ARG A 103 6.09 -7.84 3.53
CA ARG A 103 6.97 -7.13 2.58
C ARG A 103 7.63 -5.94 3.25
N SER A 104 8.74 -5.48 2.67
CA SER A 104 9.43 -4.26 3.12
C SER A 104 8.78 -2.98 2.59
N VAL A 105 8.10 -3.09 1.44
CA VAL A 105 7.40 -2.00 0.75
C VAL A 105 5.90 -2.37 0.70
N PRO A 106 4.99 -1.43 1.03
CA PRO A 106 3.55 -1.67 0.92
C PRO A 106 3.17 -1.85 -0.56
N VAL A 107 2.04 -2.51 -0.82
CA VAL A 107 1.51 -2.56 -2.17
C VAL A 107 1.18 -1.14 -2.64
N LEU A 108 1.83 -0.71 -3.72
CA LEU A 108 1.62 0.59 -4.34
C LEU A 108 0.38 0.51 -5.25
N CYS A 109 -0.44 1.55 -5.24
CA CYS A 109 -1.57 1.62 -6.17
C CYS A 109 -1.05 1.60 -7.62
N ASN A 110 -1.42 0.56 -8.38
CA ASN A 110 -1.13 0.40 -9.79
C ASN A 110 -2.46 0.07 -10.48
N SER A 111 -3.20 1.12 -10.86
CA SER A 111 -4.56 0.98 -11.36
C SER A 111 -4.67 1.53 -12.77
N ALA A 112 -4.83 0.63 -13.72
CA ALA A 112 -5.58 0.90 -14.93
C ALA A 112 -7.07 0.70 -14.60
N ILE A 113 -7.90 1.75 -14.66
CA ILE A 113 -9.35 1.56 -14.56
C ILE A 113 -9.79 0.71 -15.77
N PRO A 114 -10.47 -0.44 -15.58
CA PRO A 114 -11.10 -1.13 -16.70
C PRO A 114 -12.17 -0.20 -17.29
N ALA A 115 -12.13 0.03 -18.61
CA ALA A 115 -13.00 0.98 -19.31
C ALA A 115 -14.52 0.79 -19.09
N ASN A 116 -14.96 -0.34 -18.52
CA ASN A 116 -16.36 -0.71 -18.27
C ASN A 116 -16.84 -0.49 -16.82
N SER A 117 -16.06 0.15 -15.95
CA SER A 117 -16.50 0.47 -14.58
C SER A 117 -17.38 1.72 -14.54
N SER A 118 -18.62 1.56 -14.07
CA SER A 118 -19.59 2.65 -13.82
C SER A 118 -19.28 3.47 -12.55
N GLN A 119 -18.19 3.19 -11.84
CA GLN A 119 -17.72 4.01 -10.73
C GLN A 119 -17.09 5.31 -11.24
N SER A 120 -17.42 6.40 -10.56
CA SER A 120 -17.06 7.78 -10.89
C SER A 120 -15.60 7.95 -11.33
N LYS A 121 -15.39 8.88 -12.27
CA LYS A 121 -14.09 9.43 -12.74
C LYS A 121 -13.29 10.12 -11.60
N ALA A 122 -13.26 9.57 -10.40
CA ALA A 122 -12.33 9.99 -9.36
C ALA A 122 -10.94 9.52 -9.79
N LEU A 123 -10.11 10.46 -10.24
CA LEU A 123 -8.70 10.27 -10.63
C LEU A 123 -8.08 9.14 -9.80
N VAL A 124 -7.96 7.96 -10.39
CA VAL A 124 -7.25 6.87 -9.74
C VAL A 124 -5.78 7.20 -9.93
N HIS A 125 -5.20 7.79 -8.90
CA HIS A 125 -3.79 8.13 -8.89
C HIS A 125 -2.95 6.85 -8.95
N ASP A 126 -2.24 6.67 -10.05
CA ASP A 126 -1.29 5.59 -10.22
C ASP A 126 0.00 5.92 -9.47
N PHE A 127 -0.05 5.71 -8.16
CA PHE A 127 1.04 6.02 -7.23
C PHE A 127 2.31 5.23 -7.57
N CYS A 128 2.18 3.99 -8.06
CA CYS A 128 3.33 3.23 -8.49
C CYS A 128 4.05 3.90 -9.66
N SER A 129 3.28 4.36 -10.64
CA SER A 129 3.82 5.10 -11.77
C SER A 129 4.49 6.40 -11.36
N GLU A 130 3.87 7.15 -10.46
CA GLU A 130 4.43 8.40 -9.94
C GLU A 130 5.78 8.18 -9.24
N VAL A 131 5.87 7.15 -8.38
CA VAL A 131 7.12 6.76 -7.72
C VAL A 131 8.19 6.43 -8.77
N TRP A 132 7.87 5.63 -9.78
CA TRP A 132 8.84 5.33 -10.84
C TRP A 132 9.30 6.59 -11.56
N ASP A 133 8.35 7.38 -12.08
CA ASP A 133 8.66 8.53 -12.94
C ASP A 133 9.50 9.58 -12.19
N THR A 134 9.24 9.74 -10.88
CA THR A 134 9.94 10.69 -10.00
C THR A 134 11.28 10.16 -9.49
N CYS A 135 11.37 8.88 -9.13
CA CYS A 135 12.54 8.33 -8.44
C CYS A 135 13.53 7.59 -9.34
N GLN A 136 13.19 7.29 -10.60
CA GLN A 136 13.98 6.35 -11.41
C GLN A 136 15.46 6.72 -11.59
N THR A 137 15.79 8.02 -11.61
CA THR A 137 17.16 8.53 -11.73
C THR A 137 17.74 9.05 -10.40
N ALA A 138 16.92 9.12 -9.35
CA ALA A 138 17.36 9.57 -8.03
C ALA A 138 18.21 8.49 -7.35
N SER A 139 19.29 8.91 -6.69
CA SER A 139 20.10 8.01 -5.86
C SER A 139 19.39 7.78 -4.53
N ILE A 140 19.14 6.51 -4.20
CA ILE A 140 18.52 6.02 -2.96
C ILE A 140 19.47 4.95 -2.37
N VAL A 141 20.24 5.34 -1.36
CA VAL A 141 21.11 4.41 -0.62
C VAL A 141 20.24 3.40 0.11
N ASN A 142 20.63 2.12 0.14
CA ASN A 142 19.86 1.04 0.77
C ASN A 142 18.39 1.03 0.31
N SER A 143 18.17 1.19 -1.00
CA SER A 143 16.84 1.32 -1.58
C SER A 143 15.91 0.19 -1.13
N PRO A 144 14.71 0.51 -0.60
CA PRO A 144 13.73 -0.50 -0.21
C PRO A 144 13.15 -1.24 -1.43
N PHE A 145 13.44 -0.74 -2.65
CA PHE A 145 13.00 -1.32 -3.91
C PHE A 145 14.00 -2.30 -4.52
N SER A 146 15.01 -2.75 -3.76
CA SER A 146 15.96 -3.76 -4.24
C SER A 146 15.22 -5.06 -4.63
N PRO A 147 15.43 -5.61 -5.84
CA PRO A 147 14.81 -6.86 -6.26
C PRO A 147 15.09 -8.04 -5.32
N SER A 148 16.26 -8.05 -4.66
CA SER A 148 16.65 -9.09 -3.70
C SER A 148 15.76 -9.13 -2.44
N LEU A 149 15.11 -8.02 -2.10
CA LEU A 149 14.20 -7.94 -0.95
C LEU A 149 12.79 -8.43 -1.26
N GLN A 150 12.43 -8.53 -2.55
CA GLN A 150 11.07 -8.86 -2.98
C GLN A 150 10.92 -10.32 -3.44
N GLY A 151 12.02 -11.05 -3.63
CA GLY A 151 12.00 -12.48 -4.00
C GLY A 151 11.34 -12.80 -5.34
N GLN A 152 11.04 -11.79 -6.16
CA GLN A 152 10.27 -11.92 -7.42
C GLN A 152 11.13 -11.49 -8.61
N GLY A 153 11.05 -12.28 -9.70
CA GLY A 153 11.81 -12.05 -10.94
C GLY A 153 11.36 -10.80 -11.70
N GLY A 154 12.32 -10.15 -12.38
CA GLY A 154 12.14 -8.90 -13.14
C GLY A 154 13.21 -7.83 -12.86
N GLY A 155 13.98 -7.99 -11.77
CA GLY A 155 15.16 -7.18 -11.48
C GLY A 155 16.34 -7.48 -12.40
N LEU A 156 17.21 -6.49 -12.57
CA LEU A 156 18.53 -6.68 -13.16
C LEU A 156 19.40 -7.57 -12.25
N PRO A 157 20.45 -8.24 -12.78
CA PRO A 157 21.40 -8.99 -11.96
C PRO A 157 21.87 -8.14 -10.79
N ALA A 158 21.96 -8.74 -9.59
CA ALA A 158 22.24 -8.02 -8.36
C ALA A 158 23.54 -7.19 -8.46
N ASN A 159 23.40 -5.90 -8.77
CA ASN A 159 24.46 -4.93 -8.61
C ASN A 159 24.37 -4.43 -7.16
N THR A 160 25.28 -4.88 -6.31
CA THR A 160 25.32 -4.54 -4.88
C THR A 160 25.48 -3.04 -4.62
N ASN A 161 25.86 -2.26 -5.63
CA ASN A 161 26.13 -0.84 -5.52
C ASN A 161 25.10 0.04 -6.25
N ALA A 162 24.08 -0.54 -6.88
CA ALA A 162 23.05 0.24 -7.56
C ALA A 162 22.20 1.02 -6.56
N THR A 163 22.13 2.34 -6.74
CA THR A 163 21.32 3.23 -5.89
C THR A 163 20.10 3.79 -6.61
N LYS A 164 20.00 3.63 -7.93
CA LYS A 164 18.90 4.17 -8.75
C LYS A 164 17.95 3.08 -9.18
N LEU A 165 16.68 3.41 -9.38
CA LEU A 165 15.69 2.39 -9.77
C LEU A 165 15.91 1.89 -11.20
N ASN A 166 16.35 2.76 -12.11
CA ASN A 166 16.67 2.36 -13.49
C ASN A 166 17.93 1.49 -13.64
N GLU A 167 18.72 1.36 -12.58
CA GLU A 167 19.83 0.40 -12.47
C GLU A 167 19.39 -0.93 -11.84
N LEU A 168 18.26 -0.93 -11.11
CA LEU A 168 17.72 -2.09 -10.39
C LEU A 168 16.61 -2.82 -11.18
N TRP A 169 15.84 -2.09 -11.98
CA TRP A 169 14.68 -2.57 -12.71
C TRP A 169 14.79 -2.25 -14.20
N GLN A 170 14.42 -3.22 -15.05
CA GLN A 170 14.50 -3.07 -16.51
C GLN A 170 13.50 -2.03 -17.04
N SER A 171 12.33 -1.92 -16.42
CA SER A 171 11.29 -1.00 -16.85
C SER A 171 10.35 -0.61 -15.71
N LYS A 172 9.60 0.48 -15.93
CA LYS A 172 8.46 0.89 -15.11
C LYS A 172 7.47 -0.24 -14.88
N ASN A 173 7.20 -1.02 -15.93
CA ASN A 173 6.26 -2.13 -15.86
C ASN A 173 6.77 -3.24 -14.94
N ASP A 174 8.06 -3.57 -14.98
CA ASP A 174 8.65 -4.59 -14.10
C ASP A 174 8.65 -4.14 -12.64
N PHE A 175 9.00 -2.87 -12.40
CA PHE A 175 8.90 -2.25 -11.07
C PHE A 175 7.45 -2.30 -10.53
N CYS A 176 6.48 -1.84 -11.32
CA CYS A 176 5.08 -1.82 -10.89
C CYS A 176 4.40 -3.19 -10.91
N LYS A 177 4.98 -4.20 -11.54
CA LYS A 177 4.58 -5.60 -11.36
C LYS A 177 5.07 -6.17 -10.03
N ALA A 178 6.22 -5.70 -9.53
CA ALA A 178 6.80 -6.16 -8.27
C ALA A 178 6.20 -5.47 -7.04
N PHE A 179 5.93 -4.16 -7.14
CA PHE A 179 5.42 -3.34 -6.02
C PHE A 179 3.97 -2.90 -6.18
N GLY A 180 3.45 -2.88 -7.40
CA GLY A 180 2.09 -2.43 -7.66
C GLY A 180 1.04 -3.50 -7.38
N GLY A 181 -0.19 -3.05 -7.10
CA GLY A 181 -1.36 -3.91 -7.00
C GLY A 181 -2.65 -3.15 -7.30
N ALA A 182 -3.66 -3.91 -7.72
CA ALA A 182 -4.96 -3.34 -8.07
C ALA A 182 -5.65 -2.74 -6.84
N SER A 183 -6.15 -1.51 -6.97
CA SER A 183 -6.86 -0.80 -5.90
C SER A 183 -8.21 -1.40 -5.50
N ILE A 184 -8.65 -2.47 -6.17
CA ILE A 184 -10.03 -2.99 -6.08
C ILE A 184 -10.39 -3.37 -4.64
N LYS A 185 -9.42 -3.79 -3.82
CA LYS A 185 -9.65 -4.09 -2.40
C LYS A 185 -9.45 -2.91 -1.42
N LEU A 186 -8.71 -1.87 -1.82
CA LEU A 186 -8.32 -0.79 -0.91
C LEU A 186 -9.20 0.47 -1.08
N ARG A 187 -9.65 0.74 -2.31
CA ARG A 187 -10.41 1.96 -2.67
C ARG A 187 -11.87 1.93 -2.21
N LEU A 188 -12.44 0.75 -2.00
CA LEU A 188 -13.81 0.64 -1.48
C LEU A 188 -13.90 0.89 0.03
N LEU A 189 -12.77 1.06 0.73
CA LEU A 189 -12.74 1.02 2.19
C LEU A 189 -12.03 2.19 2.89
N TYR A 190 -11.05 2.89 2.28
CA TYR A 190 -10.41 4.02 2.97
C TYR A 190 -9.67 5.02 2.04
N PRO A 191 -9.98 6.33 2.08
CA PRO A 191 -9.07 7.38 1.62
C PRO A 191 -8.01 7.60 2.71
N SER A 192 -6.87 6.93 2.60
CA SER A 192 -5.76 7.13 3.54
C SER A 192 -5.10 8.52 3.33
N PRO A 193 -5.01 9.37 4.37
CA PRO A 193 -4.38 10.69 4.29
C PRO A 193 -2.90 10.66 3.86
N TRP A 194 -2.24 9.50 3.99
CA TRP A 194 -0.80 9.33 3.69
C TRP A 194 -0.47 9.22 2.20
N PHE A 195 -1.49 9.01 1.36
CA PHE A 195 -1.34 8.91 -0.09
C PHE A 195 -1.91 10.13 -0.84
N MET A 196 -2.26 11.19 -0.11
CA MET A 196 -2.66 12.47 -0.68
C MET A 196 -1.49 13.46 -0.53
N PRO A 197 -1.12 14.20 -1.59
CA PRO A 197 -0.08 15.22 -1.54
C PRO A 197 -0.45 16.42 -0.66
#